data_AF-A0A6A4GMG4-F1
#
_entry.id   AF-A0A6A4GMG4-F1
#
_cell.length_a   1.000
_cell.length_b   1.000
_cell.length_c   1.000
_cell.angle_alpha   90.00
_cell.angle_beta   90.00
_cell.angle_gamma   90.00
#
_symmetry.space_group_name_H-M   'P 1'
#
loop_
_entity.id
_entity.type
_entity.pdbx_description
1 polymer ?
#
loop_
_entity_poly.entity_id
_entity_poly.type
_entity_poly.pdbx_seq_one_letter_code
_entity_poly.pdbx_strand_id
1 'polypeptide(L)'
;MPRLKTESEVATMQYIQENTAIPVLTVYHYDSNPYNCLGGEFILMSKARGVPLSKVYHSLSYNDLVKLLTNLAELVLPLFAHRFSELGSLYFGPNPLQNILAVAVGVFNVFIGQL
;
A
#
# COMPACT_ATOMS: atom_id res chain seq x y z
N MET A 1 6.86 -12.09 -6.24
CA MET A 1 7.26 -11.86 -4.84
C MET A 1 6.01 -11.54 -4.03
N PRO A 2 5.28 -12.54 -3.52
CA PRO A 2 4.01 -12.34 -2.81
C PRO A 2 4.20 -11.42 -1.59
N ARG A 3 5.18 -11.77 -0.75
CA ARG A 3 5.52 -11.11 0.52
C ARG A 3 5.55 -9.57 0.48
N LEU A 4 6.21 -9.00 -0.52
CA LEU A 4 6.44 -7.55 -0.61
C LEU A 4 5.15 -6.77 -0.82
N LYS A 5 4.18 -7.35 -1.55
CA LYS A 5 2.90 -6.68 -1.80
C LYS A 5 2.11 -6.56 -0.50
N THR A 6 1.92 -7.68 0.20
CA THR A 6 1.12 -7.72 1.44
C THR A 6 1.71 -6.80 2.51
N GLU A 7 3.02 -6.86 2.73
CA GLU A 7 3.70 -5.98 3.69
C GLU A 7 3.56 -4.50 3.30
N SER A 8 3.66 -4.19 2.00
CA SER A 8 3.51 -2.81 1.55
C SER A 8 2.10 -2.27 1.65
N GLU A 9 1.10 -3.11 1.39
CA GLU A 9 -0.31 -2.75 1.54
C GLU A 9 -0.65 -2.42 3.00
N VAL A 10 -0.19 -3.24 3.95
CA VAL A 10 -0.38 -2.99 5.39
C VAL A 10 0.36 -1.74 5.84
N ALA A 11 1.63 -1.57 5.45
CA ALA A 11 2.42 -0.38 5.79
C ALA A 11 1.78 0.90 5.24
N THR A 12 1.24 0.85 4.03
CA THR A 12 0.55 2.00 3.42
C THR A 12 -0.74 2.35 4.16
N MET A 13 -1.56 1.35 4.52
CA MET A 13 -2.78 1.59 5.29
C MET A 13 -2.46 2.23 6.66
N GLN A 14 -1.45 1.72 7.37
CA GLN A 14 -1.04 2.29 8.65
C GLN A 14 -0.50 3.72 8.49
N TYR A 15 0.33 3.98 7.48
CA TYR A 15 0.83 5.33 7.20
C TYR A 15 -0.31 6.32 6.97
N ILE A 16 -1.29 5.97 6.13
CA ILE A 16 -2.45 6.84 5.87
C ILE A 16 -3.26 7.07 7.15
N GLN A 17 -3.46 6.04 7.97
CA GLN A 17 -4.18 6.14 9.24
C GLN A 17 -3.51 7.11 10.22
N GLU A 18 -2.18 7.08 10.30
CA GLU A 18 -1.41 7.90 11.24
C GLU A 18 -1.23 9.35 10.75
N ASN A 19 -1.21 9.58 9.44
CA ASN A 19 -0.83 10.86 8.85
C ASN A 19 -2.00 11.64 8.22
N THR A 20 -3.20 11.06 8.12
CA THR A 20 -4.37 11.72 7.55
C THR A 20 -5.64 11.44 8.35
N ALA A 21 -6.68 12.25 8.14
CA ALA A 21 -8.02 11.98 8.66
C ALA A 21 -8.84 11.03 7.75
N ILE A 22 -8.23 10.45 6.70
CA ILE A 22 -8.93 9.61 5.75
C ILE A 22 -9.30 8.28 6.41
N PRO A 23 -10.58 7.86 6.34
CA PRO A 23 -10.99 6.59 6.91
C PRO A 23 -10.39 5.44 6.09
N VAL A 24 -9.45 4.72 6.69
CA VAL A 24 -8.91 3.46 6.18
C VAL A 24 -9.38 2.28 7.03
N LEU A 25 -9.34 1.09 6.44
CA LEU A 25 -9.72 -0.14 7.15
C LEU A 25 -8.70 -0.46 8.25
N THR A 26 -9.19 -1.03 9.34
CA THR A 26 -8.36 -1.42 10.47
C THR A 26 -7.81 -2.81 10.21
N VAL A 27 -6.49 -2.94 10.09
CA VAL A 27 -5.82 -4.24 9.99
C VAL A 27 -5.77 -4.87 11.39
N TYR A 28 -6.31 -6.08 11.52
CA TYR A 28 -6.26 -6.86 12.76
C TYR A 28 -5.06 -7.81 12.77
N HIS A 29 -4.77 -8.44 11.63
CA HIS A 29 -3.64 -9.33 11.48
C HIS A 29 -3.27 -9.47 10.00
N TYR A 30 -2.04 -9.84 9.70
CA TYR A 30 -1.62 -10.22 8.36
C TYR A 30 -0.48 -11.21 8.43
N ASP A 31 -0.36 -12.06 7.42
CA ASP A 31 0.79 -12.93 7.25
C ASP A 31 1.19 -12.94 5.77
N SER A 32 2.44 -12.59 5.51
CA SER A 32 3.03 -12.48 4.19
C SER A 32 3.79 -13.76 3.78
N ASN A 33 3.87 -14.76 4.66
CA ASN A 33 4.51 -16.05 4.40
C ASN A 33 3.60 -16.97 3.57
N PRO A 34 4.01 -17.37 2.34
CA PRO A 34 3.21 -18.27 1.51
C PRO A 34 3.11 -19.70 2.08
N TYR A 35 3.95 -20.07 3.06
CA TYR A 35 3.96 -21.38 3.71
C TYR A 35 3.26 -21.38 5.08
N ASN A 36 2.40 -20.39 5.35
CA ASN A 36 1.59 -20.37 6.56
C ASN A 36 0.50 -21.46 6.54
N CYS A 37 -0.23 -21.60 7.64
CA CYS A 37 -1.27 -22.63 7.77
C CYS A 37 -2.43 -22.51 6.77
N LEU A 38 -2.61 -21.33 6.15
CA LEU A 38 -3.62 -21.08 5.12
C LEU A 38 -3.09 -21.30 3.70
N GLY A 39 -1.80 -21.62 3.56
CA GLY A 39 -1.15 -21.89 2.27
C GLY A 39 -0.99 -20.66 1.38
N GLY A 40 -1.01 -19.46 1.95
CA GLY A 40 -0.91 -18.22 1.17
C GLY A 40 -0.95 -16.96 2.00
N GLU A 41 -0.47 -15.85 1.42
CA GLU A 41 -0.51 -14.54 2.07
C GLU A 41 -1.94 -14.05 2.32
N PHE A 42 -2.15 -13.38 3.45
CA PHE A 42 -3.46 -12.83 3.79
C PHE A 42 -3.36 -11.55 4.63
N ILE A 43 -4.43 -10.76 4.59
CA ILE A 43 -4.67 -9.63 5.50
C ILE A 43 -6.07 -9.79 6.09
N LEU A 44 -6.14 -9.88 7.41
CA LEU A 44 -7.38 -9.82 8.18
C LEU A 44 -7.63 -8.38 8.60
N MET A 45 -8.70 -7.79 8.11
CA MET A 45 -9.03 -6.38 8.34
C MET A 45 -10.53 -6.16 8.56
N SER A 46 -10.90 -4.96 9.02
CA SER A 46 -12.30 -4.56 9.16
C SER A 46 -13.03 -4.53 7.81
N LYS A 47 -14.35 -4.67 7.83
CA LYS A 47 -15.19 -4.65 6.62
C LYS A 47 -15.67 -3.24 6.31
N ALA A 48 -15.38 -2.74 5.11
CA ALA A 48 -15.98 -1.51 4.60
C ALA A 48 -17.51 -1.64 4.55
N ARG A 49 -18.23 -0.69 5.16
CA ARG A 49 -19.69 -0.63 5.10
C ARG A 49 -20.13 0.01 3.79
N GLY A 50 -21.20 -0.51 3.20
CA GLY A 50 -21.80 0.04 1.98
C GLY A 50 -21.86 -0.96 0.84
N VAL A 51 -22.10 -0.44 -0.35
CA VAL A 51 -22.23 -1.21 -1.60
C VAL A 51 -21.10 -0.79 -2.55
N PRO A 52 -20.45 -1.73 -3.25
CA PRO A 52 -19.46 -1.39 -4.25
C PRO A 52 -20.04 -0.42 -5.28
N LEU A 53 -19.31 0.67 -5.56
CA LEU A 53 -19.77 1.71 -6.48
C LEU A 53 -20.14 1.15 -7.86
N SER A 54 -19.39 0.16 -8.35
CA SER A 54 -19.66 -0.52 -9.63
C SER A 54 -21.08 -1.09 -9.75
N LYS A 55 -21.73 -1.44 -8.64
CA LYS A 55 -23.10 -1.96 -8.65
C LYS A 55 -24.17 -0.89 -8.78
N VAL A 56 -23.87 0.34 -8.36
CA VAL A 56 -24.87 1.42 -8.24
C VAL A 56 -24.56 2.62 -9.13
N TYR A 57 -23.36 2.70 -9.71
CA TYR A 57 -22.87 3.87 -10.45
C TYR A 57 -23.85 4.37 -11.52
N HIS A 58 -24.37 3.47 -12.37
CA HIS A 58 -25.30 3.82 -13.45
C HIS A 58 -26.72 4.17 -12.97
N SER A 59 -27.04 3.89 -11.71
CA SER A 59 -28.34 4.23 -11.10
C SER A 59 -28.30 5.54 -10.31
N LEU A 60 -27.12 6.17 -10.15
CA LEU A 60 -26.98 7.42 -9.41
C LEU A 60 -27.61 8.58 -10.18
N SER A 61 -28.31 9.44 -9.44
CA SER A 61 -28.75 10.72 -9.99
C SER A 61 -27.57 11.65 -10.25
N TYR A 62 -27.76 12.68 -11.08
CA TYR A 62 -26.73 13.68 -11.33
C TYR A 62 -26.21 14.32 -10.02
N ASN A 63 -27.12 14.68 -9.11
CA ASN A 63 -26.75 15.30 -7.83
C ASN A 63 -25.94 14.35 -6.94
N ASP A 64 -26.23 13.05 -6.96
CA ASP A 64 -25.46 12.07 -6.20
C ASP A 64 -24.09 11.82 -6.82
N LEU A 65 -23.99 11.86 -8.16
CA LEU A 65 -22.71 11.80 -8.86
C LEU A 65 -21.81 12.99 -8.49
N VAL A 66 -22.37 14.21 -8.45
CA VAL A 66 -21.64 15.41 -8.04
C VAL A 66 -21.11 15.25 -6.61
N LYS A 67 -21.97 14.84 -5.66
CA LYS A 67 -21.55 14.58 -4.27
C LYS A 67 -20.46 13.50 -4.18
N LEU A 68 -20.59 12.43 -4.96
CA LEU A 68 -19.59 11.36 -5.00
C LEU A 68 -18.23 11.89 -5.45
N LEU A 69 -18.19 12.70 -6.51
CA LEU A 69 -16.95 13.27 -7.02
C LEU A 69 -16.36 14.29 -6.04
N THR A 70 -17.19 15.08 -5.36
CA THR A 70 -16.75 15.97 -4.28
C THR A 70 -16.08 15.17 -3.15
N ASN A 71 -16.74 14.12 -2.64
CA ASN A 71 -16.17 13.27 -1.58
C ASN A 71 -14.87 12.58 -2.04
N LEU A 72 -14.81 12.15 -3.31
CA LEU A 72 -13.59 11.56 -3.87
C LEU A 72 -12.46 12.58 -3.92
N ALA A 73 -12.73 13.83 -4.31
CA ALA A 73 -11.73 14.89 -4.29
C ALA A 73 -11.23 15.18 -2.87
N GLU A 74 -12.11 15.17 -1.86
CA GLU A 74 -11.74 15.33 -0.44
C GLU A 74 -10.81 14.21 0.06
N LEU A 75 -10.84 13.02 -0.54
CA LEU A 75 -9.92 11.92 -0.24
C LEU A 75 -8.62 12.00 -1.05
N VAL A 76 -8.72 12.30 -2.34
CA VAL A 76 -7.55 12.28 -3.25
C VAL A 76 -6.62 13.46 -3.00
N LEU A 77 -7.14 14.64 -2.68
CA LEU A 77 -6.31 15.84 -2.49
C LEU A 77 -5.33 15.70 -1.31
N PRO A 78 -5.74 15.25 -0.10
CA PRO A 78 -4.81 15.02 1.00
C PRO A 78 -3.80 13.91 0.69
N LEU A 79 -4.23 12.81 0.06
CA LEU A 79 -3.30 11.74 -0.34
C LEU A 79 -2.23 12.25 -1.31
N PHE A 80 -2.64 13.06 -2.28
CA PHE A 80 -1.72 13.66 -3.25
C PHE A 80 -0.79 14.71 -2.63
N ALA A 81 -1.16 15.30 -1.50
CA ALA A 81 -0.32 16.28 -0.80
C ALA A 81 0.86 15.63 -0.06
N HIS A 82 0.82 14.32 0.23
CA HIS A 82 1.95 13.62 0.85
C HIS A 82 3.20 13.66 -0.02
N ARG A 83 4.35 13.86 0.62
CA ARG A 83 5.66 13.89 -0.03
C ARG A 83 6.55 12.81 0.57
N PHE A 84 7.18 12.03 -0.29
CA PHE A 84 8.13 11.01 0.07
C PHE A 84 9.53 11.43 -0.37
N SER A 85 10.53 11.21 0.47
CA SER A 85 11.94 11.48 0.16
C SER A 85 12.55 10.44 -0.78
N GLU A 86 11.92 9.26 -0.88
CA GLU A 86 12.39 8.12 -1.64
C GLU A 86 11.29 7.61 -2.57
N LEU A 87 11.70 6.92 -3.64
CA LEU A 87 10.79 6.24 -4.56
C LEU A 87 10.64 4.78 -4.16
N GLY A 88 9.41 4.27 -4.24
CA GLY A 88 9.12 2.86 -4.02
C GLY A 88 7.87 2.64 -3.17
N SER A 89 7.85 1.48 -2.52
CA SER A 89 6.78 1.01 -1.66
C SER A 89 7.12 1.26 -0.19
N LEU A 90 6.11 1.55 0.64
CA LEU A 90 6.26 1.63 2.08
C LEU A 90 6.40 0.22 2.67
N TYR A 91 7.25 0.07 3.69
CA TYR A 91 7.44 -1.16 4.46
C TYR A 91 7.70 -0.80 5.92
N PHE A 92 7.43 -1.73 6.84
CA PHE A 92 7.88 -1.58 8.22
C PHE A 92 9.37 -1.90 8.33
N GLY A 93 10.12 -1.03 8.99
CA GLY A 93 11.56 -1.22 9.21
C GLY A 93 12.43 -0.81 8.01
N PRO A 94 13.69 -1.28 7.97
CA PRO A 94 14.65 -0.87 6.95
C PRO A 94 14.25 -1.34 5.55
N ASN A 95 14.76 -0.65 4.53
CA ASN A 95 14.41 -0.90 3.14
C ASN A 95 14.72 -2.37 2.78
N PRO A 96 13.72 -3.17 2.34
CA PRO A 96 13.92 -4.60 2.08
C PRO A 96 14.88 -4.86 0.89
N LEU A 97 15.17 -3.84 0.08
CA LEU A 97 16.10 -3.91 -1.06
C LEU A 97 17.50 -3.38 -0.74
N GLN A 98 17.72 -2.79 0.45
CA GLN A 98 19.01 -2.20 0.83
C GLN A 98 20.15 -3.23 0.78
N ASN A 99 19.88 -4.47 1.19
CA ASN A 99 20.85 -5.56 1.12
C ASN A 99 21.14 -6.03 -0.32
N ILE A 100 20.18 -5.90 -1.25
CA ILE A 100 20.36 -6.34 -2.65
C ILE A 100 21.25 -5.34 -3.40
N LEU A 101 21.06 -4.04 -3.16
CA LEU A 101 21.92 -3.00 -3.74
C LEU A 101 23.35 -3.06 -3.19
N ALA A 102 23.53 -3.35 -1.90
CA ALA A 102 24.85 -3.54 -1.31
C ALA A 102 25.61 -4.73 -1.96
N VAL A 103 24.93 -5.84 -2.24
CA VAL A 103 25.52 -6.99 -2.95
C VAL A 103 25.85 -6.63 -4.39
N ALA A 104 24.95 -5.94 -5.11
CA ALA A 104 25.20 -5.54 -6.50
C ALA A 104 26.42 -4.60 -6.64
N VAL A 105 26.57 -3.63 -5.72
CA VAL A 105 27.73 -2.73 -5.67
C VAL A 105 29.01 -3.48 -5.25
N GLY A 106 28.92 -4.43 -4.32
CA GLY A 106 30.03 -5.31 -3.94
C GLY A 106 30.53 -6.16 -5.11
N VAL A 107 29.62 -6.76 -5.88
CA VAL A 107 29.95 -7.53 -7.09
C VAL A 107 30.59 -6.63 -8.14
N PHE A 108 30.05 -5.44 -8.39
CA PHE A 108 30.61 -4.50 -9.37
C PHE A 108 32.05 -4.05 -9.01
N ASN A 109 32.33 -3.81 -7.72
CA ASN A 109 33.68 -3.46 -7.25
C ASN A 109 34.67 -4.64 -7.33
N VAL A 110 34.21 -5.88 -7.12
CA VAL A 110 35.05 -7.08 -7.30
C VAL A 110 35.50 -7.25 -8.76
N PHE A 111 34.66 -6.87 -9.72
CA PHE A 111 35.01 -6.96 -11.15
C PHE A 111 35.94 -5.84 -11.65
N ILE A 112 36.00 -4.68 -10.98
CA ILE A 112 36.92 -3.58 -11.35
C ILE A 112 38.29 -3.71 -10.66
N GLY A 113 38.38 -4.41 -9.52
CA GLY A 113 39.65 -4.67 -8.82
C GLY A 113 40.57 -5.73 -9.45
N GLN A 114 40.25 -6.22 -10.66
CA GLN A 114 40.98 -7.25 -11.40
C GLN A 114 41.45 -6.78 -12.80
N LEU A 115 41.37 -5.47 -13.09
CA LEU A 115 41.93 -4.84 -14.30
C LEU A 115 43.13 -3.95 -13.95
#